data_AF-A0A7N6F7V3-F1
#
_entry.id   AF-A0A7N6F7V3-F1
#
_cell.length_a   1.000
_cell.length_b   1.000
_cell.length_c   1.000
_cell.angle_alpha   90.00
_cell.angle_beta   90.00
_cell.angle_gamma   90.00
#
_symmetry.space_group_name_H-M   'P 1'
#
loop_
_entity.id
_entity.type
_entity.pdbx_description
1 polymer ?
#
loop_
_entity_poly.entity_id
_entity_poly.type
_entity_poly.pdbx_seq_one_letter_code
_entity_poly.pdbx_strand_id
1 'polypeptide(L)'
;MLSRQILRTQVVGSRAALLHRLHRVCRAERPLCTSRDEVSLAQEASRKYGSPAPTIFSKVMDKSIPADIIYEDDKCLAFRDISPQAPVHFLVIPRIPIPRISEAKDDDIIVSIFLFTFLWTLIATCVLYQKVSSTDKMLFRL
;
A
#
# COMPACT_ATOMS: atom_id res chain seq x y z
N MET A 1 -38.13 -18.83 59.25
CA MET A 1 -39.09 -17.84 59.80
C MET A 1 -38.32 -16.99 60.78
N LEU A 2 -38.18 -15.67 60.68
CA LEU A 2 -39.02 -14.64 60.08
C LEU A 2 -38.16 -13.36 59.85
N SER A 3 -38.52 -12.58 58.83
CA SER A 3 -38.43 -11.11 58.69
C SER A 3 -37.10 -10.37 58.92
N ARG A 4 -36.53 -9.70 57.90
CA ARG A 4 -36.97 -8.43 57.23
C ARG A 4 -37.01 -7.21 58.16
N GLN A 5 -36.05 -6.30 57.98
CA GLN A 5 -36.14 -4.82 58.07
C GLN A 5 -34.79 -4.27 57.53
N ILE A 6 -34.72 -3.78 56.28
CA ILE A 6 -34.91 -2.38 55.84
C ILE A 6 -34.07 -1.38 56.65
N LEU A 7 -32.98 -0.90 56.06
CA LEU A 7 -32.61 0.51 56.15
C LEU A 7 -32.00 0.99 54.84
N ARG A 8 -32.76 1.90 54.20
CA ARG A 8 -32.34 2.77 53.12
C ARG A 8 -31.21 3.66 53.63
N THR A 9 -30.09 3.70 52.93
CA THR A 9 -29.22 4.87 52.94
C THR A 9 -29.06 5.34 51.51
N GLN A 10 -29.80 6.40 51.18
CA GLN A 10 -29.55 7.21 49.99
C GLN A 10 -28.17 7.85 50.17
N VAL A 11 -27.19 7.39 49.39
CA VAL A 11 -26.00 8.18 49.13
C VAL A 11 -26.26 8.96 47.85
N VAL A 12 -26.64 10.22 48.05
CA VAL A 12 -26.71 11.25 47.03
C VAL A 12 -25.29 11.48 46.52
N GLY A 13 -24.93 10.80 45.43
CA GLY A 13 -23.67 11.00 44.71
C GLY A 13 -23.94 11.77 43.42
N SER A 14 -23.76 13.08 43.46
CA SER A 14 -23.96 14.03 42.37
C SER A 14 -23.30 13.59 41.06
N ARG A 15 -24.02 13.72 39.94
CA ARG A 15 -23.63 13.41 38.54
C ARG A 15 -22.39 14.18 38.02
N ALA A 16 -21.70 14.93 38.86
CA ALA A 16 -20.59 15.81 38.50
C ALA A 16 -19.20 15.15 38.64
N ALA A 17 -19.07 14.03 39.34
CA ALA A 17 -17.76 13.40 39.59
C ALA A 17 -17.32 12.37 38.53
N LEU A 18 -18.06 12.21 37.42
CA LEU A 18 -17.70 11.33 36.29
C LEU A 18 -17.14 12.10 35.08
N LEU A 19 -17.04 13.44 35.15
CA LEU A 19 -16.70 14.31 34.01
C LEU A 19 -15.31 14.97 34.10
N HIS A 20 -14.41 14.50 34.94
CA HIS A 20 -13.01 14.97 34.98
C HIS A 20 -11.97 13.93 34.57
N ARG A 21 -12.40 12.73 34.15
CA ARG A 21 -11.51 11.66 33.67
C ARG A 21 -11.67 11.32 32.18
N LEU A 22 -12.07 12.31 31.38
CA LEU A 22 -12.11 12.23 29.91
C LEU A 22 -11.50 13.46 29.22
N HIS A 23 -10.60 14.19 29.88
CA HIS A 23 -9.85 15.29 29.26
C HIS A 23 -8.40 14.91 28.93
N ARG A 24 -8.08 13.62 28.96
CA ARG A 24 -6.75 13.07 28.64
C ARG A 24 -6.83 11.94 27.61
N VAL A 25 -7.83 11.94 26.74
CA VAL A 25 -7.69 11.28 25.44
C VAL A 25 -7.02 12.31 24.57
N CYS A 26 -5.70 12.17 24.47
CA CYS A 26 -4.80 12.86 23.59
C CYS A 26 -5.50 13.45 22.36
N ARG A 27 -5.78 14.75 22.42
CA ARG A 27 -5.69 15.62 21.25
C ARG A 27 -4.19 15.68 20.89
N ALA A 28 -3.66 14.56 20.41
CA ALA A 28 -2.46 14.60 19.61
C ALA A 28 -2.93 15.25 18.31
N GLU A 29 -2.83 16.56 18.26
CA GLU A 29 -2.76 17.27 16.99
C GLU A 29 -1.59 16.61 16.25
N ARG A 30 -1.92 15.66 15.36
CA ARG A 30 -0.98 15.28 14.31
C ARG A 30 -0.68 16.61 13.62
N PRO A 31 0.58 17.07 13.57
CA PRO A 31 0.90 18.27 12.83
C PRO A 31 0.33 18.04 11.43
N LEU A 32 -0.66 18.85 11.03
CA LEU A 32 -1.08 18.87 9.64
C LEU A 32 0.20 19.20 8.88
N CYS A 33 0.66 18.28 8.04
CA CYS A 33 1.76 18.51 7.13
C CYS A 33 1.56 19.87 6.50
N THR A 34 2.42 20.85 6.82
CA THR A 34 2.45 22.04 6.01
C THR A 34 2.93 21.59 4.64
N SER A 35 2.42 22.19 3.57
CA SER A 35 2.72 21.77 2.19
C SER A 35 4.22 21.77 1.82
N ARG A 36 5.09 22.29 2.70
CA ARG A 36 6.56 22.30 2.56
C ARG A 36 7.26 21.13 3.26
N ASP A 37 6.65 20.53 4.28
CA ASP A 37 7.31 19.52 5.11
C ASP A 37 7.42 18.18 4.37
N GLU A 38 6.42 17.80 3.58
CA GLU A 38 6.37 16.52 2.86
C GLU A 38 7.54 16.36 1.88
N VAL A 39 7.90 17.43 1.16
CA VAL A 39 9.02 17.41 0.20
C VAL A 39 10.36 17.25 0.91
N SER A 40 10.55 17.94 2.04
CA SER A 40 11.78 17.83 2.84
C SER A 40 11.93 16.42 3.42
N LEU A 41 10.85 15.86 3.97
CA LEU A 41 10.79 14.49 4.48
C LEU A 41 11.14 13.47 3.37
N ALA A 42 10.59 13.65 2.17
CA ALA A 42 10.89 12.79 1.03
C ALA A 42 12.38 12.88 0.64
N GLN A 43 12.95 14.08 0.57
CA GLN A 43 14.37 14.31 0.27
C GLN A 43 15.31 13.76 1.36
N GLU A 44 14.89 13.79 2.62
CA GLU A 44 15.71 13.32 3.73
C GLU A 44 15.72 11.78 3.79
N ALA A 45 14.55 11.16 3.61
CA ALA A 45 14.44 9.72 3.40
C ALA A 45 15.22 9.29 2.15
N SER A 46 15.22 10.12 1.10
CA SER A 46 15.90 9.81 -0.14
C SER A 46 17.42 9.74 0.05
N ARG A 47 17.99 10.69 0.79
CA ARG A 47 19.40 10.72 1.18
C ARG A 47 19.77 9.57 2.12
N LYS A 48 18.89 9.24 3.06
CA LYS A 48 19.15 8.22 4.08
C LYS A 48 19.09 6.79 3.53
N TYR A 49 18.19 6.52 2.59
CA TYR A 49 17.92 5.17 2.07
C TYR A 49 18.13 5.00 0.56
N GLY A 50 18.63 6.02 -0.15
CA GLY A 50 18.93 5.97 -1.59
C GLY A 50 20.20 5.19 -1.95
N SER A 51 20.56 4.19 -1.15
CA SER A 51 21.77 3.39 -1.38
C SER A 51 21.56 2.41 -2.53
N PRO A 52 22.61 2.08 -3.32
CA PRO A 52 22.57 1.04 -4.37
C PRO A 52 22.51 -0.39 -3.81
N ALA A 53 22.19 -0.56 -2.52
CA ALA A 53 22.08 -1.87 -1.90
C ALA A 53 20.99 -2.72 -2.60
N PRO A 54 21.20 -4.04 -2.75
CA PRO A 54 20.25 -4.90 -3.45
C PRO A 54 18.89 -4.87 -2.76
N THR A 55 17.87 -4.52 -3.54
CA THR A 55 16.50 -4.41 -3.03
C THR A 55 15.82 -5.78 -3.04
N ILE A 56 14.63 -5.85 -2.43
CA ILE A 56 13.77 -7.03 -2.56
C ILE A 56 13.45 -7.35 -4.02
N PHE A 57 13.39 -6.34 -4.89
CA PHE A 57 13.15 -6.51 -6.32
C PHE A 57 14.33 -7.15 -7.04
N SER A 58 15.56 -6.82 -6.64
CA SER A 58 16.77 -7.48 -7.13
C SER A 58 16.72 -8.98 -6.83
N LYS A 59 16.29 -9.35 -5.62
CA LYS A 59 16.10 -10.76 -5.22
C LYS A 59 15.03 -11.48 -6.04
N VAL A 60 13.96 -10.79 -6.44
CA VAL A 60 12.92 -11.32 -7.33
C VAL A 60 13.47 -11.55 -8.73
N MET A 61 14.29 -10.62 -9.24
CA MET A 61 14.95 -10.78 -10.55
C MET A 61 15.94 -11.95 -10.58
N ASP A 62 16.68 -12.14 -9.48
CA ASP A 62 17.62 -13.26 -9.31
C ASP A 62 16.91 -14.60 -9.04
N LYS A 63 15.57 -14.60 -9.03
CA LYS A 63 14.71 -15.77 -8.74
C LYS A 63 15.01 -16.41 -7.37
N SER A 64 15.62 -15.65 -6.46
CA SER A 64 15.90 -16.08 -5.08
C SER A 64 14.64 -16.09 -4.21
N ILE A 65 13.64 -15.27 -4.56
CA ILE A 65 12.33 -15.23 -3.92
C ILE A 65 11.29 -15.64 -4.96
N PRO A 66 10.36 -16.55 -4.64
CA PRO A 66 9.31 -16.94 -5.56
C PRO A 66 8.38 -15.75 -5.84
N ALA A 67 8.15 -15.48 -7.12
CA ALA A 67 7.18 -14.49 -7.59
C ALA A 67 6.40 -15.06 -8.77
N ASP A 68 5.12 -14.70 -8.89
CA ASP A 68 4.27 -15.10 -10.02
C ASP A 68 4.53 -14.17 -11.21
N ILE A 69 5.46 -14.58 -12.07
CA ILE A 69 5.91 -13.82 -13.23
C ILE A 69 4.88 -13.94 -14.36
N ILE A 70 4.33 -12.81 -14.78
CA ILE A 70 3.37 -12.72 -15.88
C ILE A 70 4.10 -12.47 -17.20
N TYR A 71 5.22 -11.75 -17.15
CA TYR A 71 6.02 -11.42 -18.32
C TYR A 71 7.48 -11.21 -17.92
N GLU A 72 8.41 -11.74 -18.73
CA GLU A 72 9.85 -11.59 -18.55
C GLU A 72 10.48 -11.28 -19.91
N ASP A 73 11.27 -10.21 -19.96
CA ASP A 73 12.05 -9.79 -21.13
C ASP A 73 13.45 -9.34 -20.70
N ASP A 74 14.29 -8.99 -21.67
CA ASP A 74 15.64 -8.50 -21.44
C ASP A 74 15.64 -7.10 -20.78
N LYS A 75 14.59 -6.30 -21.02
CA LYS A 75 14.49 -4.92 -20.52
C LYS A 75 13.70 -4.79 -19.22
N CYS A 76 12.67 -5.60 -19.04
CA CYS A 76 11.76 -5.50 -17.90
C CYS A 76 11.21 -6.86 -17.45
N LEU A 77 10.69 -6.89 -16.23
CA LEU A 77 10.03 -8.03 -15.61
C LEU A 77 8.70 -7.57 -15.02
N ALA A 78 7.62 -8.31 -15.25
CA ALA A 78 6.33 -8.08 -14.65
C ALA A 78 5.85 -9.29 -13.84
N PHE A 79 5.44 -9.05 -12.60
CA PHE A 79 4.99 -10.09 -11.68
C PHE A 79 3.85 -9.60 -10.79
N ARG A 80 3.04 -10.52 -10.26
CA ARG A 80 1.92 -10.18 -9.37
C ARG A 80 2.40 -9.70 -8.02
N ASP A 81 1.69 -8.73 -7.47
CA ASP A 81 1.93 -8.27 -6.10
C ASP A 81 1.46 -9.34 -5.09
N ILE A 82 2.19 -9.48 -3.98
CA ILE A 82 1.87 -10.42 -2.90
C ILE A 82 0.69 -9.96 -2.04
N SER A 83 0.48 -8.64 -1.94
CA SER A 83 -0.58 -7.97 -1.19
C SER A 83 -1.40 -7.07 -2.12
N PRO A 84 -2.14 -7.65 -3.09
CA PRO A 84 -2.83 -6.91 -4.13
C PRO A 84 -3.90 -5.96 -3.56
N GLN A 85 -3.92 -4.71 -4.03
CA GLN A 85 -4.92 -3.70 -3.66
C GLN A 85 -6.16 -3.70 -4.57
N ALA A 86 -6.13 -4.50 -5.64
CA ALA A 86 -7.20 -4.66 -6.61
C ALA A 86 -7.20 -6.10 -7.14
N PRO A 87 -8.31 -6.58 -7.73
CA PRO A 87 -8.39 -7.93 -8.28
C PRO A 87 -7.31 -8.26 -9.32
N VAL A 88 -6.81 -7.23 -10.01
CA VAL A 88 -5.63 -7.29 -10.88
C VAL A 88 -4.65 -6.24 -10.37
N HIS A 89 -3.56 -6.71 -9.77
CA HIS A 89 -2.48 -5.85 -9.30
C HIS A 89 -1.15 -6.55 -9.56
N PHE A 90 -0.34 -5.95 -10.44
CA PHE A 90 0.97 -6.44 -10.81
C PHE A 90 1.94 -5.27 -10.88
N LEU A 91 3.21 -5.57 -10.68
CA LEU A 91 4.29 -4.61 -10.72
C LEU A 91 5.12 -4.89 -11.97
N VAL A 92 5.55 -3.82 -12.65
CA VAL A 92 6.50 -3.88 -13.76
C VAL A 92 7.76 -3.17 -13.32
N ILE A 93 8.90 -3.88 -13.34
CA ILE A 93 10.20 -3.35 -12.95
C ILE A 93 11.19 -3.42 -14.11
N PRO A 94 12.01 -2.38 -14.35
CA PRO A 94 13.11 -2.45 -15.29
C PRO A 94 14.23 -3.35 -14.75
N ARG A 95 14.96 -4.03 -15.65
CA ARG A 95 16.16 -4.80 -15.24
C ARG A 95 17.31 -3.89 -14.83
N ILE A 96 17.36 -2.68 -15.39
CA ILE A 96 18.33 -1.67 -15.00
C ILE A 96 17.88 -1.11 -13.65
N PRO A 97 18.71 -1.17 -12.60
CA PRO A 97 18.34 -0.71 -11.27
C PRO A 97 18.29 0.82 -11.23
N ILE A 98 17.08 1.35 -11.38
CA ILE A 98 16.80 2.78 -11.21
C ILE A 98 16.11 2.92 -9.85
N PRO A 99 16.78 3.51 -8.84
CA PRO A 99 16.24 3.57 -7.48
C PRO A 99 14.97 4.41 -7.41
N ARG A 100 14.89 5.47 -8.22
CA ARG A 100 13.76 6.41 -8.28
C ARG A 100 13.62 7.00 -9.67
N ILE A 101 12.38 7.32 -10.05
CA ILE A 101 12.10 7.97 -11.33
C ILE A 101 12.78 9.35 -11.48
N SER A 102 13.02 10.06 -10.37
CA SER A 102 13.71 11.35 -10.36
C SER A 102 15.21 11.25 -10.67
N GLU A 103 15.78 10.05 -10.59
CA GLU A 103 17.20 9.78 -10.81
C GLU A 103 17.45 9.09 -12.18
N ALA A 104 16.40 8.93 -12.99
CA ALA A 104 16.51 8.37 -14.34
C ALA A 104 17.30 9.33 -15.26
N LYS A 105 18.20 8.78 -16.08
CA LYS A 105 18.99 9.53 -17.06
C LYS A 105 18.33 9.51 -18.44
N ASP A 106 18.84 10.34 -19.35
CA ASP A 106 18.32 10.41 -20.72
C ASP A 106 18.42 9.07 -21.47
N ASP A 107 19.49 8.29 -21.22
CA ASP A 107 19.65 6.96 -21.79
C ASP A 107 18.59 5.96 -21.31
N ASP A 108 18.03 6.18 -20.11
CA ASP A 108 16.97 5.35 -19.53
C ASP A 108 15.57 5.72 -20.06
N ILE A 109 15.44 6.84 -20.79
CA ILE A 109 14.16 7.31 -21.35
C ILE A 109 13.56 6.25 -22.27
N ILE A 110 14.38 5.56 -23.07
CA ILE A 110 13.91 4.51 -23.97
C ILE A 110 13.25 3.38 -23.18
N VAL A 111 13.84 3.00 -22.04
CA VAL A 111 13.28 1.97 -21.16
C VAL A 111 12.00 2.48 -20.49
N SER A 112 11.98 3.74 -20.06
CA SER A 112 10.81 4.37 -19.44
C SER A 112 9.61 4.47 -20.39
N ILE A 113 9.84 4.93 -21.64
CA ILE A 113 8.83 4.98 -22.69
C ILE A 113 8.33 3.56 -23.01
N PHE A 114 9.26 2.61 -23.18
CA PHE A 114 8.90 1.22 -23.42
C PHE A 114 8.05 0.64 -22.27
N LEU A 115 8.41 0.92 -21.02
CA LEU A 115 7.65 0.50 -19.84
C LEU A 115 6.23 1.09 -19.87
N PHE A 116 6.08 2.36 -20.24
CA PHE A 116 4.77 3.03 -20.33
C PHE A 116 3.89 2.46 -21.43
N THR A 117 4.43 2.30 -22.64
CA THR A 117 3.69 1.70 -23.76
C THR A 117 3.33 0.26 -23.45
N PHE A 118 4.28 -0.51 -22.91
CA PHE A 118 4.07 -1.90 -22.54
C PHE A 118 3.05 -2.05 -21.40
N LEU A 119 3.10 -1.18 -20.40
CA LEU A 119 2.13 -1.13 -19.32
C LEU A 119 0.71 -0.91 -19.88
N TRP A 120 0.55 0.00 -20.85
CA TRP A 120 -0.73 0.21 -21.51
C TRP A 120 -1.23 -1.03 -22.25
N THR A 121 -0.35 -1.71 -22.98
CA THR A 121 -0.69 -2.97 -23.66
C THR A 121 -1.09 -4.06 -22.65
N LEU A 122 -0.31 -4.25 -21.58
CA LEU A 122 -0.60 -5.23 -20.53
C LEU A 122 -1.91 -4.93 -19.82
N ILE A 123 -2.19 -3.66 -19.50
CA ILE A 123 -3.46 -3.25 -18.90
C ILE A 123 -4.61 -3.55 -19.87
N ALA A 124 -4.49 -3.20 -21.15
CA ALA A 124 -5.52 -3.51 -22.14
C ALA A 124 -5.79 -5.01 -22.23
N THR A 125 -4.74 -5.84 -22.28
CA THR A 125 -4.86 -7.31 -22.29
C THR A 125 -5.43 -7.85 -20.98
N CYS A 126 -5.00 -7.37 -19.81
CA CYS A 126 -5.52 -7.80 -18.51
C CYS A 126 -6.99 -7.40 -18.31
N VAL A 127 -7.39 -6.19 -18.70
CA VAL A 127 -8.77 -5.72 -18.62
C VAL A 127 -9.67 -6.53 -19.54
N LEU A 128 -9.22 -6.84 -20.76
CA LEU A 128 -9.91 -7.76 -21.66
C LEU A 128 -10.03 -9.16 -21.06
N TYR A 129 -8.94 -9.71 -20.51
CA TYR A 129 -8.93 -11.04 -19.87
C TYR A 129 -9.89 -11.11 -18.67
N GLN A 130 -9.94 -10.06 -17.85
CA GLN A 130 -10.86 -9.98 -16.72
C GLN A 130 -12.31 -9.85 -17.16
N LYS A 131 -12.58 -9.12 -18.26
CA LYS A 131 -13.93 -9.01 -18.84
C LYS A 131 -14.40 -10.36 -19.38
N VAL A 132 -13.53 -11.11 -20.07
CA VAL A 132 -13.79 -12.49 -20.54
C VAL A 132 -14.01 -13.46 -19.37
N SER A 133 -13.13 -13.45 -18.36
CA SER A 133 -13.28 -14.31 -17.17
C SER A 133 -14.55 -14.00 -16.36
N SER A 134 -14.99 -12.74 -16.35
CA SER A 134 -16.23 -12.36 -15.69
C SER A 134 -17.48 -12.75 -16.48
N THR A 135 -17.45 -12.72 -17.81
CA THR A 135 -18.56 -13.20 -18.65
C THR A 135 -18.67 -14.72 -18.66
N ASP A 136 -17.56 -15.46 -18.62
CA ASP A 136 -17.58 -16.92 -18.58
C ASP A 136 -18.10 -17.45 -17.23
N LYS A 137 -17.82 -16.77 -16.11
CA LYS A 137 -18.43 -17.08 -14.81
C LYS A 137 -19.94 -16.83 -14.77
N MET A 138 -20.47 -16.02 -15.68
CA MET A 138 -21.92 -15.80 -15.82
C MET A 138 -22.57 -16.86 -16.71
N LEU A 139 -21.85 -17.39 -17.70
CA LEU A 139 -22.34 -18.46 -18.60
C LEU A 139 -22.37 -19.85 -17.93
N PHE A 140 -21.54 -20.11 -16.92
CA PHE A 140 -21.56 -21.35 -16.12
C PHE A 140 -22.51 -21.31 -14.91
N ARG A 141 -23.42 -20.32 -14.84
CA ARG A 141 -24.42 -20.19 -13.77
C ARG A 141 -25.87 -20.16 -14.28
N LEU A 142 -26.10 -20.66 -15.50
CA LEU A 142 -27.42 -20.98 -16.05
C LEU A 142 -27.57 -22.49 -16.21
#